data_AF-A0A817W6I1-F1
#
_entry.id   AF-A0A817W6I1-F1
#
_cell.length_a   1.000
_cell.length_b   1.000
_cell.length_c   1.000
_cell.angle_alpha   90.00
_cell.angle_beta   90.00
_cell.angle_gamma   90.00
#
_symmetry.space_group_name_H-M   'P 1'
#
loop_
_entity.id
_entity.type
_entity.pdbx_description
1 polymer ?
#
loop_
_entity_poly.entity_id
_entity_poly.type
_entity_poly.pdbx_seq_one_letter_code
_entity_poly.pdbx_strand_id
1 'polypeptide(L)'
;MTDTSSGYQEVPSVCVMEDYLRRSFKATDDELNYLKRIIDLRSKKRQPFTSEQIGYSYPSVVIDNFLYHGNLGHASNIGLLDQLGIRHIVNVCDCRLDKTIVEKYNVLWINLYDELQTDIKKYFYATNEFLWDCKRKNEKVLVHCQMGISRSSTIVLAYLMK
;
A
#
# COMPACT_ATOMS: atom_id res chain seq x y z
N MET A 1 35.05 -13.78 1.45
CA MET A 1 33.86 -14.60 1.13
C MET A 1 33.17 -14.91 2.46
N THR A 2 32.30 -14.01 2.89
CA THR A 2 31.51 -14.17 4.12
C THR A 2 30.06 -14.13 3.71
N ASP A 3 29.46 -15.30 3.76
CA ASP A 3 28.04 -15.56 3.55
C ASP A 3 27.29 -15.04 4.78
N THR A 4 26.58 -13.92 4.62
CA THR A 4 25.60 -13.43 5.60
C THR A 4 24.23 -13.91 5.15
N SER A 5 23.91 -15.14 5.52
CA SER A 5 22.55 -15.66 5.52
C SER A 5 21.73 -14.87 6.53
N SER A 6 20.98 -13.90 6.00
CA SER A 6 19.93 -13.15 6.70
C SER A 6 18.99 -14.12 7.40
N GLY A 7 18.98 -14.06 8.73
CA GLY A 7 18.08 -14.81 9.60
C GLY A 7 16.64 -14.36 9.44
N TYR A 8 15.99 -14.79 8.37
CA TYR A 8 14.55 -15.00 8.40
C TYR A 8 14.33 -16.20 9.31
N GLN A 9 13.88 -15.96 10.55
CA GLN A 9 13.35 -17.04 11.37
C GLN A 9 12.24 -17.71 10.55
N GLU A 10 12.44 -18.97 10.18
CA GLU A 10 11.42 -19.79 9.57
C GLU A 10 10.14 -19.66 10.38
N VAL A 11 9.03 -19.36 9.70
CA VAL A 11 7.72 -19.34 10.35
C VAL A 11 7.53 -20.71 11.00
N PRO A 12 7.32 -20.79 12.33
CA PRO A 12 7.22 -22.07 13.01
C PRO A 12 6.17 -22.92 12.31
N SER A 13 6.49 -24.19 12.04
CA SER A 13 5.51 -25.10 11.44
C SER A 13 4.23 -25.08 12.27
N VAL A 14 3.08 -25.33 11.64
CA VAL A 14 1.77 -25.24 12.30
C VAL A 14 1.72 -26.06 13.61
N CYS A 15 2.43 -27.20 13.66
CA CYS A 15 2.63 -27.98 14.89
C CYS A 15 3.32 -27.22 16.02
N VAL A 16 4.37 -26.44 15.73
CA VAL A 16 5.11 -25.67 16.74
C VAL A 16 4.24 -24.57 17.34
N MET A 17 3.36 -23.96 16.52
CA MET A 17 2.40 -22.94 16.97
C MET A 17 1.34 -23.54 17.90
N GLU A 18 0.83 -24.73 17.60
CA GLU A 18 -0.17 -25.41 18.44
C GLU A 18 0.37 -25.74 19.82
N ASP A 19 1.56 -26.36 19.87
CA ASP A 19 2.21 -26.71 21.13
C ASP A 19 2.50 -25.47 21.98
N TYR A 20 2.93 -24.37 21.35
CA TYR A 20 3.16 -23.11 22.04
C TYR A 20 1.87 -22.54 22.61
N LEU A 21 0.79 -22.48 21.83
CA LEU A 21 -0.49 -21.94 22.28
C LEU A 21 -1.13 -22.77 23.40
N ARG A 22 -0.99 -24.09 23.35
CA ARG A 22 -1.42 -24.97 24.44
C ARG A 22 -0.64 -24.72 25.72
N ARG A 23 0.70 -24.64 25.63
CA ARG A 23 1.57 -24.51 26.80
C ARG A 23 1.51 -23.12 27.42
N SER A 24 1.51 -22.07 26.61
CA SER A 24 1.61 -20.69 27.08
C SER A 24 0.25 -20.05 27.37
N PHE A 25 -0.81 -20.47 26.67
CA PHE A 25 -2.13 -19.82 26.76
C PHE A 25 -3.27 -20.79 27.12
N LYS A 26 -2.97 -22.08 27.36
CA LYS A 26 -3.97 -23.12 27.64
C LYS A 26 -5.07 -23.18 26.58
N ALA A 27 -4.72 -22.90 25.32
CA ALA A 27 -5.67 -22.87 24.21
C ALA A 27 -6.37 -24.23 24.06
N THR A 28 -7.69 -24.18 23.95
CA THR A 28 -8.55 -25.35 23.73
C THR A 28 -8.46 -25.85 22.28
N ASP A 29 -8.91 -27.08 22.06
CA ASP A 29 -8.96 -27.66 20.71
C ASP A 29 -9.83 -26.82 19.76
N ASP A 30 -10.93 -26.26 20.26
CA ASP A 30 -11.83 -25.41 19.49
C ASP A 30 -11.18 -24.08 19.10
N GLU A 31 -10.44 -23.45 20.01
CA GLU A 31 -9.69 -22.21 19.73
C GLU A 31 -8.57 -22.45 18.70
N LEU A 32 -7.87 -23.58 18.80
CA LEU A 32 -6.84 -23.96 17.83
C LEU A 32 -7.45 -24.28 16.47
N ASN A 33 -8.57 -25.00 16.43
CA ASN A 33 -9.29 -25.29 15.19
C ASN A 33 -9.85 -24.02 14.53
N TYR A 34 -10.34 -23.08 15.33
CA TYR A 34 -10.75 -21.76 14.87
C TYR A 34 -9.56 -20.98 14.28
N LEU A 35 -8.43 -20.92 14.98
CA LEU A 35 -7.22 -20.24 14.49
C LEU A 35 -6.68 -20.88 13.21
N LYS A 36 -6.64 -22.22 13.13
CA LYS A 36 -6.29 -22.96 11.91
C LYS A 36 -7.20 -22.57 10.75
N ARG A 37 -8.51 -22.49 10.99
CA ARG A 37 -9.49 -22.07 9.98
C ARG A 37 -9.25 -20.63 9.54
N ILE A 38 -8.93 -19.71 10.45
CA ILE A 38 -8.60 -18.32 10.09
C ILE A 38 -7.30 -18.22 9.29
N ILE A 39 -6.28 -19.00 9.65
CA ILE A 39 -5.00 -19.07 8.92
C ILE A 39 -5.22 -19.64 7.51
N ASP A 40 -6.00 -20.73 7.38
CA ASP A 40 -6.35 -21.36 6.11
C ASP A 40 -7.22 -20.45 5.22
N LEU A 41 -8.19 -19.73 5.81
CA LEU A 41 -8.97 -18.73 5.08
C LEU A 41 -8.09 -17.58 4.57
N ARG A 42 -7.06 -17.18 5.34
CA ARG A 42 -6.10 -16.16 4.93
C ARG A 42 -5.11 -16.67 3.88
N SER A 43 -4.69 -17.93 3.95
CA SER A 43 -3.82 -18.53 2.93
C SER A 43 -4.57 -18.70 1.60
N LYS A 44 -5.84 -19.11 1.63
CA LYS A 44 -6.70 -19.24 0.44
C LYS A 44 -7.08 -17.89 -0.18
N LYS A 45 -7.19 -16.82 0.62
CA LYS A 45 -7.41 -15.45 0.10
C LYS A 45 -6.14 -14.80 -0.45
N ARG A 46 -4.95 -15.24 -0.03
CA ARG A 46 -3.69 -14.84 -0.65
C ARG A 46 -3.45 -15.68 -1.90
N GLN A 47 -4.18 -15.35 -2.97
CA GLN A 47 -3.69 -15.69 -4.29
C GLN A 47 -2.33 -14.99 -4.45
N PRO A 48 -1.26 -15.68 -4.86
CA PRO A 48 -0.07 -14.98 -5.32
C PRO A 48 -0.53 -14.01 -6.41
N PHE A 49 -0.22 -12.74 -6.24
CA PHE A 49 -0.58 -11.71 -7.21
C PHE A 49 0.17 -12.06 -8.51
N THR A 50 -0.49 -12.77 -9.43
CA THR A 50 0.10 -13.13 -10.71
C THR A 50 0.06 -11.90 -11.61
N SER A 51 1.14 -11.68 -12.35
CA SER A 51 1.26 -10.57 -13.30
C SER A 51 0.14 -10.54 -14.35
N GLU A 52 -0.51 -11.68 -14.61
CA GLU A 52 -1.64 -11.84 -15.52
C GLU A 52 -3.01 -11.42 -14.94
N GLN A 53 -3.14 -11.26 -13.63
CA GLN A 53 -4.36 -10.73 -12.99
C GLN A 53 -4.38 -9.19 -12.88
N ILE A 54 -3.36 -8.52 -13.44
CA ILE A 54 -3.42 -7.08 -13.75
C ILE A 54 -4.33 -6.90 -14.97
N GLY A 55 -5.60 -7.32 -14.85
CA GLY A 55 -6.64 -6.54 -15.49
C GLY A 55 -6.48 -5.13 -14.95
N TYR A 56 -6.46 -4.12 -15.82
CA TYR A 56 -6.32 -2.72 -15.45
C TYR A 56 -7.47 -2.31 -14.51
N SER A 57 -7.38 -2.67 -13.24
CA SER A 57 -8.30 -2.26 -12.21
C SER A 57 -8.17 -0.77 -12.08
N TYR A 58 -9.30 -0.08 -11.98
CA TYR A 58 -9.29 1.33 -11.67
C TYR A 58 -8.69 1.54 -10.26
N PRO A 59 -8.02 2.68 -10.01
CA PRO A 59 -7.71 3.09 -8.66
C PRO A 59 -8.99 3.27 -7.85
N SER A 60 -8.90 3.05 -6.54
CA SER A 60 -10.02 3.26 -5.63
C SER A 60 -10.37 4.75 -5.56
N VAL A 61 -11.65 5.07 -5.69
CA VAL A 61 -12.15 6.42 -5.41
C VAL A 61 -12.30 6.56 -3.90
N VAL A 62 -11.59 7.51 -3.31
CA VAL A 62 -11.68 7.82 -1.87
C VAL A 62 -12.65 8.97 -1.64
N ILE A 63 -12.55 10.02 -2.46
CA ILE A 63 -13.46 11.17 -2.47
C ILE A 63 -13.85 11.42 -3.92
N ASP A 64 -15.16 11.40 -4.18
CA ASP A 64 -15.71 11.59 -5.51
C ASP A 64 -15.17 12.86 -6.18
N ASN A 65 -14.80 12.70 -7.45
CA ASN A 65 -14.25 13.75 -8.32
C ASN A 65 -13.01 14.46 -7.78
N PHE A 66 -12.27 13.86 -6.85
CA PHE A 66 -11.09 14.51 -6.26
C PHE A 66 -9.96 13.52 -5.95
N LEU A 67 -10.16 12.60 -5.00
CA LEU A 67 -9.08 11.82 -4.40
C LEU A 67 -9.17 10.35 -4.80
N TYR A 68 -8.12 9.88 -5.45
CA TYR A 68 -7.95 8.49 -5.88
C TYR A 68 -6.76 7.86 -5.15
N HIS A 69 -6.86 6.56 -4.87
CA HIS A 69 -5.81 5.77 -4.22
C HIS A 69 -5.44 4.57 -5.07
N GLY A 70 -4.14 4.30 -5.21
CA GLY A 70 -3.68 3.26 -6.12
C GLY A 70 -2.26 2.77 -5.88
N ASN A 71 -1.77 2.02 -6.88
CA ASN A 71 -0.44 1.42 -6.93
C ASN A 71 0.40 2.05 -8.06
N LEU A 72 1.63 1.57 -8.22
CA LEU A 72 2.54 2.06 -9.26
C LEU A 72 2.01 1.83 -10.68
N GLY A 73 1.33 0.71 -10.93
CA GLY A 73 0.72 0.41 -12.22
C GLY A 73 -0.32 1.46 -12.64
N HIS A 74 -1.12 1.98 -11.69
CA HIS A 74 -2.06 3.08 -11.96
C HIS A 74 -1.33 4.38 -12.28
N ALA A 75 -0.26 4.70 -11.54
CA ALA A 75 0.53 5.92 -11.73
C ALA A 75 1.32 5.92 -13.04
N SER A 76 1.71 4.74 -13.52
CA SER A 76 2.41 4.57 -14.80
C SER A 76 1.48 4.53 -16.03
N ASN A 77 0.16 4.47 -15.83
CA ASN A 77 -0.79 4.36 -16.94
C ASN A 77 -1.36 5.72 -17.33
N ILE A 78 -0.69 6.39 -18.28
CA ILE A 78 -1.09 7.71 -18.81
C ILE A 78 -2.52 7.70 -19.36
N GLY A 79 -2.93 6.64 -20.08
CA GLY A 79 -4.27 6.54 -20.64
C GLY A 79 -5.35 6.53 -19.56
N LEU A 80 -5.14 5.74 -18.51
CA LEU A 80 -6.02 5.67 -17.34
C LEU A 80 -6.08 7.02 -16.60
N LEU A 81 -4.92 7.64 -16.35
CA LEU A 81 -4.85 8.94 -15.68
C LEU A 81 -5.59 10.03 -16.45
N ASP A 82 -5.41 10.07 -17.77
CA ASP A 82 -6.11 11.02 -18.65
C ASP A 82 -7.62 10.75 -18.67
N GLN A 83 -8.02 9.49 -18.80
CA GLN A 83 -9.43 9.11 -18.82
C GLN A 83 -10.15 9.50 -17.52
N LEU A 84 -9.46 9.36 -16.38
CA LEU A 84 -10.00 9.77 -15.08
C LEU A 84 -9.94 11.30 -14.86
N GLY A 85 -9.20 12.02 -15.70
CA GLY A 85 -8.97 13.45 -15.57
C GLY A 85 -8.03 13.82 -14.42
N ILE A 86 -7.15 12.89 -14.01
CA ILE A 86 -6.15 13.12 -12.96
C ILE A 86 -5.06 14.03 -13.51
N ARG A 87 -4.68 15.07 -12.75
CA ARG A 87 -3.62 16.02 -13.13
C ARG A 87 -2.49 16.08 -12.10
N HIS A 88 -2.71 15.51 -10.92
CA HIS A 88 -1.77 15.53 -9.80
C HIS A 88 -1.48 14.12 -9.31
N ILE A 89 -0.24 13.88 -8.93
CA ILE A 89 0.20 12.58 -8.40
C ILE A 89 1.02 12.80 -7.13
N VAL A 90 0.64 12.12 -6.06
CA VAL A 90 1.48 11.98 -4.86
C VAL A 90 2.11 10.60 -4.91
N ASN A 91 3.41 10.58 -5.22
CA ASN A 91 4.22 9.37 -5.25
C ASN A 91 4.91 9.16 -3.89
N VAL A 92 4.52 8.11 -3.17
CA VAL A 92 5.06 7.75 -1.85
C VAL A 92 5.85 6.44 -1.92
N CYS A 93 6.68 6.24 -2.95
CA CYS A 93 7.67 5.17 -3.02
C CYS A 93 9.07 5.71 -3.32
N ASP A 94 10.05 4.85 -3.08
CA ASP A 94 11.44 4.95 -3.49
C ASP A 94 11.66 4.85 -5.01
N CYS A 95 10.61 4.49 -5.75
CA CYS A 95 10.59 4.45 -7.20
C CYS A 95 10.21 5.81 -7.82
N ARG A 96 11.09 6.39 -8.65
CA ARG A 96 10.76 7.59 -9.43
C ARG A 96 9.90 7.21 -10.64
N LEU A 97 8.90 8.03 -10.95
CA LEU A 97 8.07 7.87 -12.14
C LEU A 97 8.85 8.26 -13.41
N ASP A 98 8.43 7.70 -14.54
CA ASP A 98 9.01 8.02 -15.84
C ASP A 98 8.95 9.52 -16.15
N LYS A 99 9.96 9.99 -16.87
CA LYS A 99 10.12 11.41 -17.22
C LYS A 99 8.87 11.97 -17.93
N THR A 100 8.26 11.18 -18.81
CA THR A 100 7.03 11.55 -19.54
C THR A 100 5.85 11.83 -18.62
N ILE A 101 5.75 11.14 -17.48
CA ILE A 101 4.71 11.35 -16.47
C ILE A 101 5.03 12.62 -15.67
N VAL A 102 6.29 12.77 -15.23
CA VAL A 102 6.73 13.93 -14.45
C VAL A 102 6.59 15.24 -15.25
N GLU A 103 6.75 15.20 -16.58
CA GLU A 103 6.55 16.36 -17.45
C GLU A 103 5.08 16.68 -17.73
N LYS A 104 4.19 15.68 -17.66
CA LYS A 104 2.76 15.82 -18.00
C LYS A 104 1.86 16.08 -16.80
N TYR A 105 2.22 15.57 -15.62
CA TYR A 105 1.43 15.68 -14.40
C TYR A 105 2.20 16.46 -13.34
N ASN A 106 1.49 17.12 -12.43
CA ASN A 106 2.13 17.73 -11.27
C ASN A 106 2.40 16.65 -10.21
N VAL A 107 3.66 16.27 -10.05
CA VAL A 107 4.07 15.16 -9.17
C VAL A 107 4.73 15.68 -7.90
N LEU A 108 4.14 15.37 -6.74
CA LEU A 108 4.81 15.43 -5.44
C LEU A 108 5.46 14.08 -5.17
N TRP A 109 6.79 14.04 -5.15
CA TRP A 109 7.54 12.81 -4.84
C TRP A 109 8.08 12.82 -3.42
N ILE A 110 7.66 11.80 -2.66
CA ILE A 110 8.07 11.49 -1.29
C ILE A 110 8.82 10.16 -1.34
N ASN A 111 10.15 10.22 -1.43
CA ASN A 111 11.02 9.05 -1.45
C ASN A 111 10.99 8.35 -0.07
N LEU A 112 10.23 7.25 0.03
CA LEU A 112 10.05 6.49 1.26
C LEU A 112 10.02 4.98 1.02
N TYR A 113 10.69 4.25 1.90
CA TYR A 113 10.63 2.80 2.00
C TYR A 113 9.47 2.36 2.90
N ASP A 114 8.97 1.14 2.67
CA ASP A 114 7.85 0.57 3.44
C ASP A 114 8.38 -0.20 4.66
N GLU A 115 8.95 0.52 5.62
CA GLU A 115 9.65 -0.07 6.76
C GLU A 115 9.13 0.49 8.08
N LEU A 116 9.16 -0.32 9.13
CA LEU A 116 8.68 0.05 10.47
C LEU A 116 9.41 1.26 11.07
N GLN A 117 10.68 1.46 10.69
CA GLN A 117 11.50 2.56 11.19
C GLN A 117 11.31 3.87 10.41
N THR A 118 10.57 3.83 9.30
CA THR A 118 10.35 5.00 8.46
C THR A 118 9.35 5.93 9.14
N ASP A 119 9.80 7.12 9.54
CA ASP A 119 8.91 8.18 10.02
C ASP A 119 8.19 8.84 8.84
N ILE A 120 6.99 8.34 8.54
CA ILE A 120 6.10 8.89 7.51
C ILE A 120 5.35 10.15 7.99
N LYS A 121 5.22 10.37 9.31
CA LYS A 121 4.41 11.46 9.88
C LYS A 121 4.96 12.83 9.50
N LYS A 122 6.29 12.95 9.38
CA LYS A 122 6.95 14.20 8.96
C LYS A 122 6.50 14.70 7.58
N TYR A 123 5.89 13.84 6.75
CA TYR A 123 5.38 14.21 5.42
C TYR A 123 3.88 14.55 5.40
N PHE A 124 3.15 14.36 6.51
CA PHE A 124 1.72 14.63 6.55
C PHE A 124 1.38 16.08 6.24
N TYR A 125 2.17 17.04 6.75
CA TYR A 125 1.94 18.45 6.44
C TYR A 125 2.07 18.72 4.94
N ALA A 126 3.22 18.37 4.35
CA ALA A 126 3.50 18.65 2.94
C ALA A 126 2.50 17.95 1.99
N THR A 127 2.16 16.69 2.28
CA THR A 127 1.18 15.94 1.48
C THR A 127 -0.23 16.50 1.65
N ASN A 128 -0.63 16.87 2.86
CA ASN A 128 -1.94 17.50 3.09
C ASN A 128 -2.03 18.85 2.38
N GLU A 129 -1.04 19.73 2.50
CA GLU A 129 -1.07 21.03 1.79
C GLU A 129 -1.23 20.85 0.27
N PHE A 130 -0.48 19.90 -0.33
CA PHE A 130 -0.62 19.59 -1.75
C PHE A 130 -2.03 19.11 -2.11
N LEU A 131 -2.61 18.21 -1.32
CA LEU A 131 -3.97 17.71 -1.54
C LEU A 131 -5.03 18.81 -1.35
N TRP A 132 -4.86 19.66 -0.35
CA TRP A 132 -5.72 20.81 -0.09
C TRP A 132 -5.70 21.80 -1.25
N ASP A 133 -4.54 22.10 -1.82
CA ASP A 133 -4.40 22.94 -3.00
C ASP A 133 -5.12 22.37 -4.22
N CYS A 134 -4.96 21.06 -4.48
CA CYS A 134 -5.68 20.38 -5.56
C CYS A 134 -7.20 20.45 -5.32
N LYS A 135 -7.66 20.25 -4.08
CA LYS A 135 -9.09 20.31 -3.74
C LYS A 135 -9.67 21.69 -4.00
N ARG A 136 -8.98 22.75 -3.60
CA ARG A 136 -9.42 24.15 -3.81
C ARG A 136 -9.55 24.50 -5.29
N LYS A 137 -8.72 23.91 -6.14
CA LYS A 137 -8.76 24.07 -7.60
C LYS A 137 -9.73 23.12 -8.30
N ASN A 138 -10.40 22.24 -7.55
CA ASN A 138 -11.26 21.18 -8.07
C ASN A 138 -10.52 20.24 -9.04
N GLU A 139 -9.24 19.98 -8.76
CA GLU A 139 -8.36 19.13 -9.56
C GLU A 139 -8.22 17.74 -8.94
N LYS A 140 -8.18 16.71 -9.79
CA LYS A 140 -8.13 15.30 -9.35
C LYS A 140 -6.69 14.85 -9.11
N VAL A 141 -6.51 14.10 -8.03
CA VAL A 141 -5.21 13.62 -7.55
C VAL A 141 -5.21 12.11 -7.32
N LEU A 142 -4.13 11.46 -7.74
CA LEU A 142 -3.81 10.08 -7.38
C LEU A 142 -2.75 10.04 -6.30
N VAL A 143 -3.05 9.39 -5.16
CA VAL A 143 -2.05 9.05 -4.15
C VAL A 143 -1.68 7.58 -4.33
N HIS A 144 -0.40 7.29 -4.57
CA HIS A 144 0.06 5.92 -4.78
C HIS A 144 1.40 5.63 -4.08
N CYS A 145 1.67 4.35 -3.90
CA CYS A 145 3.00 3.83 -3.60
C CYS A 145 3.27 2.66 -4.53
N GLN A 146 4.15 1.72 -4.15
CA GLN A 146 4.42 0.55 -4.99
C GLN A 146 3.18 -0.34 -5.17
N MET A 147 2.62 -0.84 -4.06
CA MET A 147 1.51 -1.80 -4.08
C MET A 147 0.15 -1.16 -3.79
N GLY A 148 0.10 0.09 -3.32
CA GLY A 148 -1.15 0.73 -2.90
C GLY A 148 -1.76 0.12 -1.64
N ILE A 149 -0.93 -0.27 -0.66
CA ILE A 149 -1.39 -0.99 0.55
C ILE A 149 -1.05 -0.22 1.83
N SER A 150 0.22 0.17 2.01
CA SER A 150 0.73 0.75 3.27
C SER A 150 0.97 2.26 3.14
N ARG A 151 2.13 2.68 2.62
CA ARG A 151 2.58 4.10 2.51
C ARG A 151 1.50 5.06 1.98
N SER A 152 0.92 4.79 0.81
CA SER A 152 -0.11 5.66 0.22
C SER A 152 -1.40 5.69 1.02
N SER A 153 -1.82 4.56 1.58
CA SER A 153 -3.00 4.47 2.44
C SER A 153 -2.84 5.32 3.70
N THR A 154 -1.64 5.32 4.29
CA THR A 154 -1.31 6.14 5.44
C THR A 154 -1.40 7.63 5.12
N ILE A 155 -0.92 8.09 3.96
CA ILE A 155 -1.07 9.48 3.52
C ILE A 155 -2.55 9.84 3.30
N VAL A 156 -3.31 8.98 2.62
CA VAL A 156 -4.76 9.19 2.42
C VAL A 156 -5.47 9.31 3.77
N LEU A 157 -5.20 8.43 4.72
CA LEU A 157 -5.81 8.47 6.04
C LEU A 157 -5.43 9.75 6.81
N ALA A 158 -4.16 10.14 6.76
CA ALA A 158 -3.68 11.39 7.38
C ALA A 158 -4.35 12.64 6.78
N TYR A 159 -4.74 12.61 5.51
CA TYR A 159 -5.54 13.66 4.89
C TYR A 159 -6.98 13.66 5.39
N LEU A 160 -7.63 12.48 5.43
CA LEU A 160 -9.03 12.34 5.84
C LEU A 160 -9.29 12.70 7.32
N MET A 161 -8.29 12.52 8.17
CA MET A 161 -8.40 12.82 9.61
C MET A 161 -8.20 14.30 9.95
N LYS A 162 -7.68 15.11 9.01
CA LYS A 162 -7.36 16.51 9.22
C LYS A 162 -8.54 17.41 8.88
#